data_AF-A0A497A6H3-F1
#
_entry.id   AF-A0A497A6H3-F1
#
_cell.length_a   1.000
_cell.length_b   1.000
_cell.length_c   1.000
_cell.angle_alpha   90.00
_cell.angle_beta   90.00
_cell.angle_gamma   90.00
#
_symmetry.space_group_name_H-M   'P 1'
#
loop_
_entity.id
_entity.type
_entity.pdbx_description
1 polymer ?
#
loop_
_entity_poly.entity_id
_entity_poly.type
_entity_poly.pdbx_seq_one_letter_code
_entity_poly.pdbx_strand_id
1 'polypeptide(L)'
;MEDFFPYVVFTIFGLPVRNTVVSTWIMMVIIVGVAAIIGHRRPAALELLVDFLLDTISTVMGRPAGLYLPFLGTLAVFIATANILSVLPAIPLPHSKMFPIVSPTRDINTPAALALTVFLSVYY
;
A
#
# COMPACT_ATOMS: atom_id res chain seq x y z
N MET A 1 -2.31 -24.24 -13.33
CA MET A 1 -3.21 -23.09 -13.09
C MET A 1 -2.52 -22.25 -12.04
N GLU A 2 -2.14 -21.02 -12.38
CA GLU A 2 -1.51 -20.11 -11.42
C GLU A 2 -2.51 -19.84 -10.28
N ASP A 3 -2.04 -19.95 -9.03
CA ASP A 3 -2.90 -19.88 -7.85
C ASP A 3 -3.53 -18.49 -7.72
N PHE A 4 -4.79 -18.38 -8.18
CA PHE A 4 -5.65 -17.21 -7.97
C PHE A 4 -5.75 -16.85 -6.49
N PHE A 5 -5.69 -17.85 -5.61
CA PHE A 5 -5.81 -17.68 -4.17
C PHE A 5 -4.46 -17.46 -3.48
N PRO A 6 -4.39 -16.56 -2.48
CA PRO A 6 -3.20 -16.41 -1.64
C PRO A 6 -2.84 -17.72 -0.92
N TYR A 7 -1.58 -18.14 -1.00
CA TYR A 7 -1.07 -19.33 -0.32
C TYR A 7 -0.14 -18.96 0.84
N VAL A 8 0.05 -19.89 1.77
CA VAL A 8 0.90 -19.71 2.95
C VAL A 8 2.37 -19.89 2.56
N VAL A 9 3.20 -18.88 2.83
CA VAL A 9 4.65 -18.91 2.57
C VAL A 9 5.39 -19.50 3.77
N PHE A 10 5.02 -19.08 4.99
CA PHE A 10 5.58 -19.57 6.24
C PHE A 10 4.62 -19.29 7.40
N THR A 11 4.92 -19.83 8.58
CA THR A 11 4.14 -19.59 9.80
C THR A 11 4.99 -18.87 10.84
N ILE A 12 4.39 -17.94 11.59
CA ILE A 12 5.02 -17.27 12.73
C ILE A 12 4.14 -17.52 13.95
N PHE A 13 4.68 -18.13 15.01
CA PHE A 13 3.91 -18.45 16.24
C PHE A 13 2.57 -19.19 15.96
N GLY A 14 2.54 -20.05 14.95
CA GLY A 14 1.34 -20.77 14.52
C GLY A 14 0.38 -19.98 13.61
N LEU A 15 0.66 -18.70 13.33
CA LEU A 15 -0.13 -17.87 12.41
C LEU A 15 0.39 -18.02 10.97
N PRO A 16 -0.46 -18.37 9.99
CA PRO A 16 -0.06 -18.51 8.59
C PRO A 16 0.16 -17.16 7.93
N VAL A 17 1.39 -16.92 7.46
CA VAL A 17 1.76 -15.73 6.67
C VAL A 17 1.61 -16.05 5.19
N ARG A 18 0.67 -15.36 4.54
CA ARG A 18 0.38 -15.52 3.10
C ARG A 18 1.34 -14.70 2.24
N ASN A 19 1.46 -15.08 0.97
CA ASN A 19 2.27 -14.35 -0.01
C ASN A 19 1.83 -12.89 -0.22
N THR A 20 0.55 -12.60 -0.01
CA THR A 20 -0.02 -11.25 -0.04
C THR A 20 0.51 -10.38 1.09
N VAL A 21 0.72 -10.94 2.29
CA VAL A 21 1.31 -10.22 3.44
C VAL A 21 2.76 -9.83 3.14
N VAL A 22 3.55 -10.77 2.61
CA VAL A 22 4.95 -10.52 2.23
C VAL A 22 5.02 -9.48 1.12
N SER A 23 4.13 -9.54 0.13
CA SER A 23 4.04 -8.54 -0.94
C SER A 23 3.69 -7.14 -0.39
N THR A 24 2.81 -7.06 0.60
CA THR A 24 2.52 -5.80 1.30
C THR A 24 3.76 -5.24 1.99
N TRP A 25 4.57 -6.06 2.67
CA TRP A 25 5.80 -5.58 3.31
C TRP A 25 6.80 -5.03 2.30
N ILE A 26 7.02 -5.76 1.21
CA ILE A 26 7.86 -5.32 0.09
C ILE A 26 7.36 -3.97 -0.44
N MET A 27 6.05 -3.85 -0.67
CA MET A 27 5.44 -2.62 -1.14
C MET A 27 5.65 -1.46 -0.17
N MET A 28 5.50 -1.69 1.14
CA MET A 28 5.72 -0.66 2.16
C MET A 28 7.18 -0.19 2.19
N VAL A 29 8.13 -1.12 2.05
CA VAL A 29 9.56 -0.77 1.92
C VAL A 29 9.79 0.09 0.69
N ILE A 30 9.16 -0.23 -0.44
CA ILE A 30 9.25 0.55 -1.68
C ILE A 30 8.64 1.95 -1.47
N ILE A 31 7.41 2.05 -0.95
CA ILE A 31 6.73 3.34 -0.73
C ILE A 31 7.57 4.24 0.19
N VAL A 32 7.98 3.73 1.35
CA VAL A 32 8.76 4.49 2.33
C VAL A 32 10.14 4.84 1.78
N GLY A 33 10.81 3.91 1.13
CA GLY A 33 12.12 4.13 0.52
C GLY A 33 12.08 5.18 -0.59
N VAL A 34 11.11 5.09 -1.50
CA VAL A 34 10.90 6.07 -2.57
C VAL A 34 10.55 7.44 -1.99
N ALA A 35 9.65 7.50 -1.00
CA ALA A 35 9.31 8.76 -0.34
C ALA A 35 10.54 9.38 0.35
N ALA A 36 11.35 8.60 1.08
CA ALA A 36 12.56 9.11 1.72
C ALA A 36 13.60 9.62 0.70
N ILE A 37 13.82 8.89 -0.39
CA ILE A 37 14.76 9.27 -1.45
C ILE A 37 14.29 10.53 -2.18
N ILE A 38 13.02 10.59 -2.59
CA ILE A 38 12.45 11.76 -3.28
C ILE A 38 12.43 12.95 -2.32
N GLY A 39 12.03 12.76 -1.07
CA GLY A 39 12.03 13.85 -0.08
C GLY A 39 13.40 14.46 0.13
N HIS A 40 14.46 13.65 0.07
CA HIS A 40 15.82 14.14 0.18
C HIS A 40 16.36 14.76 -1.12
N ARG A 41 16.08 14.14 -2.29
CA ARG A 41 16.67 14.54 -3.58
C ARG A 41 15.86 15.59 -4.35
N ARG A 42 14.53 15.54 -4.23
CA ARG A 42 13.56 16.38 -4.94
C ARG A 42 12.34 16.68 -4.05
N PRO A 43 12.51 17.45 -2.96
CA PRO A 43 11.43 17.77 -2.03
C PRO A 43 10.20 18.37 -2.73
N ALA A 44 10.40 19.21 -3.75
CA ALA A 44 9.32 19.80 -4.55
C ALA A 44 8.40 18.77 -5.23
N ALA A 45 8.91 17.56 -5.54
CA ALA A 45 8.07 16.51 -6.12
C ALA A 45 7.17 15.84 -5.07
N LEU A 46 7.62 15.73 -3.82
CA LEU A 46 6.75 15.30 -2.73
C LEU A 46 5.73 16.37 -2.37
N GLU A 47 6.13 17.64 -2.35
CA GLU A 47 5.23 18.77 -2.11
C GLU A 47 4.10 18.77 -3.14
N LEU A 48 4.41 18.65 -4.43
CA LEU A 48 3.41 18.52 -5.50
C LEU A 48 2.44 17.34 -5.26
N LEU A 49 2.94 16.18 -4.82
CA LEU A 49 2.08 15.04 -4.51
C LEU A 49 1.18 15.30 -3.30
N VAL A 50 1.74 15.91 -2.25
CA VAL A 50 1.02 16.24 -1.02
C VAL A 50 -0.07 17.28 -1.30
N ASP A 51 0.24 18.32 -2.06
CA ASP A 51 -0.71 19.36 -2.48
C ASP A 51 -1.82 18.76 -3.36
N PHE A 52 -1.46 17.93 -4.34
CA PHE A 52 -2.42 17.21 -5.17
C PHE A 52 -3.39 16.37 -4.32
N LEU A 53 -2.88 15.63 -3.34
CA LEU A 53 -3.72 14.84 -2.44
C LEU A 53 -4.59 15.75 -1.57
N LEU A 54 -4.03 16.81 -0.99
CA LEU A 54 -4.75 17.76 -0.16
C LEU A 54 -5.91 18.41 -0.90
N ASP A 55 -5.68 18.87 -2.13
CA ASP A 55 -6.69 19.49 -2.98
C ASP A 55 -7.77 18.49 -3.40
N THR A 56 -7.38 17.29 -3.81
CA THR A 56 -8.30 16.23 -4.18
C THR A 56 -9.22 15.87 -3.01
N ILE A 57 -8.65 15.66 -1.83
CA ILE A 57 -9.41 15.29 -0.64
C ILE A 57 -10.30 16.46 -0.20
N SER A 58 -9.77 17.69 -0.17
CA SER A 58 -10.56 18.88 0.22
C SER A 58 -11.74 19.12 -0.72
N THR A 59 -11.54 18.88 -2.02
CA THR A 59 -12.59 18.96 -3.05
C THR A 59 -13.70 17.94 -2.79
N VAL A 60 -13.33 16.68 -2.52
CA VAL A 60 -14.31 15.62 -2.22
C VAL A 60 -15.05 15.89 -0.91
N MET A 61 -14.37 16.44 0.10
CA MET A 61 -14.96 16.74 1.41
C MET A 61 -15.78 18.04 1.42
N GLY A 62 -15.60 18.93 0.43
CA GLY A 62 -16.21 20.27 0.42
C GLY A 62 -15.69 21.19 1.53
N ARG A 63 -14.54 20.87 2.15
CA ARG A 63 -13.93 21.63 3.25
C ARG A 63 -12.43 21.33 3.33
N PRO A 64 -11.62 22.21 3.99
CA PRO A 64 -10.19 21.97 4.14
C PRO A 64 -9.88 20.62 4.78
N ALA A 65 -9.07 19.80 4.11
CA ALA A 65 -8.78 18.43 4.52
C ALA A 65 -7.44 18.23 5.21
N GLY A 66 -6.75 19.30 5.64
CA GLY A 66 -5.39 19.22 6.20
C GLY A 66 -5.26 18.24 7.36
N LEU A 67 -6.26 18.18 8.25
CA LEU A 67 -6.28 17.22 9.37
C LEU A 67 -6.48 15.76 8.94
N TYR A 68 -7.12 15.53 7.79
CA TYR A 68 -7.42 14.21 7.26
C TYR A 68 -6.36 13.70 6.28
N LEU A 69 -5.49 14.59 5.79
CA LEU A 69 -4.46 14.29 4.81
C LEU A 69 -3.53 13.12 5.20
N PRO A 70 -3.04 13.00 6.45
CA PRO A 70 -2.19 11.88 6.83
C PRO A 70 -2.89 10.51 6.67
N PHE A 71 -4.18 10.44 6.95
CA PHE A 71 -4.95 9.20 6.85
C PHE A 71 -5.41 8.92 5.42
N LEU A 72 -6.13 9.87 4.80
CA LEU A 72 -6.68 9.68 3.47
C LEU A 72 -5.60 9.69 2.38
N GLY A 73 -4.55 10.48 2.55
CA GLY A 73 -3.40 10.51 1.65
C GLY A 73 -2.61 9.20 1.66
N THR A 74 -2.36 8.63 2.85
CA THR A 74 -1.68 7.32 2.93
C THR A 74 -2.54 6.20 2.35
N LEU A 75 -3.86 6.24 2.58
CA LEU A 75 -4.81 5.31 1.97
C LEU A 75 -4.78 5.39 0.44
N ALA A 76 -4.78 6.61 -0.12
CA ALA A 76 -4.68 6.83 -1.56
C ALA A 76 -3.38 6.27 -2.14
N VAL A 77 -2.23 6.61 -1.55
CA VAL A 77 -0.91 6.12 -2.00
C VAL A 77 -0.82 4.60 -1.89
N PHE A 78 -1.29 4.03 -0.78
CA PHE A 78 -1.30 2.58 -0.56
C PHE A 78 -2.12 1.87 -1.62
N ILE A 79 -3.37 2.28 -1.84
CA ILE A 79 -4.29 1.63 -2.79
C ILE A 79 -3.78 1.78 -4.23
N ALA A 80 -3.33 2.98 -4.61
CA ALA A 80 -2.77 3.21 -5.94
C ALA A 80 -1.56 2.32 -6.20
N THR A 81 -0.63 2.25 -5.25
CA THR A 81 0.56 1.41 -5.37
C THR A 81 0.20 -0.06 -5.39
N ALA A 82 -0.69 -0.52 -4.50
CA ALA A 82 -1.09 -1.92 -4.43
C ALA A 82 -1.69 -2.42 -5.76
N ASN A 83 -2.50 -1.59 -6.41
CA ASN A 83 -3.10 -1.94 -7.70
C ASN A 83 -2.05 -2.00 -8.83
N ILE A 84 -1.07 -1.09 -8.82
CA ILE A 84 0.03 -1.08 -9.80
C ILE A 84 1.03 -2.21 -9.56
N LEU A 85 1.20 -2.64 -8.31
CA LEU A 85 2.19 -3.64 -7.91
C LEU A 85 2.02 -4.98 -8.67
N SER A 86 0.80 -5.28 -9.12
CA SER A 86 0.50 -6.45 -9.96
C SER A 86 1.25 -6.48 -11.31
N VAL A 87 1.76 -5.35 -11.77
CA VAL A 87 2.56 -5.24 -13.01
C VAL A 87 3.96 -5.83 -12.84
N LEU A 88 4.48 -5.85 -11.61
CA LEU A 88 5.82 -6.37 -11.36
C LEU A 88 5.76 -7.90 -11.22
N PRO A 89 6.49 -8.68 -12.03
CA PRO A 89 6.31 -10.13 -12.09
C PRO A 89 6.93 -10.87 -10.89
N ALA A 90 8.13 -10.47 -10.44
CA ALA A 90 8.81 -11.10 -9.31
C ALA A 90 9.98 -10.23 -8.80
N ILE A 91 10.40 -10.46 -7.55
CA ILE A 91 11.66 -9.92 -7.00
C ILE A 91 12.69 -11.05 -6.86
N PRO A 92 13.95 -10.82 -7.28
CA PRO A 92 15.03 -11.76 -7.01
C PRO A 92 15.29 -11.86 -5.50
N LEU A 93 15.28 -13.10 -5.01
CA LEU A 93 15.67 -13.46 -3.65
C LEU A 93 17.09 -14.05 -3.65
N PRO A 94 17.77 -14.07 -2.48
CA PRO A 94 18.99 -14.83 -2.30
C PRO A 94 18.82 -16.31 -2.72
N HIS A 95 19.90 -16.94 -3.18
CA HIS A 95 19.92 -18.34 -3.64
C HIS A 95 19.12 -18.62 -4.92
N SER A 96 19.10 -17.66 -5.86
CA SER A 96 18.48 -17.81 -7.18
C SER A 96 16.96 -18.09 -7.16
N LYS A 97 16.29 -17.77 -6.05
CA LYS A 97 14.83 -17.87 -5.93
C LYS A 97 14.17 -16.58 -6.42
N MET A 98 12.94 -16.68 -6.92
CA MET A 98 12.13 -15.53 -7.30
C MET A 98 10.88 -15.52 -6.41
N PHE A 99 10.63 -14.40 -5.72
CA PHE A 99 9.37 -14.21 -5.01
C PHE A 99 8.35 -13.60 -5.95
N PRO A 100 7.22 -14.27 -6.23
CA PRO A 100 6.17 -13.70 -7.07
C PRO A 100 5.54 -12.53 -6.34
N ILE A 101 5.54 -11.36 -6.98
CA ILE A 101 4.87 -10.19 -6.42
C ILE A 101 3.40 -10.31 -6.79
N VAL A 102 2.54 -10.18 -5.78
CA VAL A 102 1.10 -10.20 -5.97
C VAL A 102 0.51 -8.93 -5.36
N SER A 103 -0.56 -8.43 -5.95
CA SER A 103 -1.26 -7.28 -5.35
C SER A 103 -1.78 -7.64 -3.94
N PRO A 104 -1.52 -6.79 -2.93
CA PRO A 104 -2.17 -6.91 -1.62
C PRO A 104 -3.70 -6.92 -1.70
N THR A 105 -4.29 -6.21 -2.67
CA THR A 105 -5.75 -6.11 -2.84
C THR A 105 -6.39 -7.39 -3.42
N ARG A 106 -5.58 -8.38 -3.81
CA ARG A 106 -6.06 -9.70 -4.25
C ARG A 106 -6.63 -10.55 -3.09
N ASP A 107 -6.16 -10.32 -1.87
CA ASP A 107 -6.66 -11.00 -0.68
C ASP A 107 -7.80 -10.18 -0.07
N ILE A 108 -8.98 -10.78 0.16
CA ILE A 108 -10.14 -10.11 0.74
C ILE A 108 -9.86 -9.46 2.09
N ASN A 109 -8.89 -9.99 2.84
CA ASN A 109 -8.48 -9.42 4.12
C ASN A 109 -8.03 -7.96 3.98
N THR A 110 -7.34 -7.61 2.90
CA THR A 110 -6.83 -6.25 2.68
C THR A 110 -7.94 -5.21 2.45
N PRO A 111 -8.80 -5.32 1.41
CA PRO A 111 -9.88 -4.35 1.21
C PRO A 111 -10.89 -4.37 2.36
N ALA A 112 -11.15 -5.52 3.00
CA ALA A 112 -12.03 -5.57 4.17
C ALA A 112 -11.45 -4.79 5.36
N ALA A 113 -10.14 -4.95 5.65
CA ALA A 113 -9.47 -4.20 6.71
C ALA A 113 -9.44 -2.70 6.42
N LEU A 114 -9.16 -2.29 5.18
CA LEU A 114 -9.20 -0.88 4.78
C LEU A 114 -10.60 -0.29 4.91
N ALA A 115 -11.63 -1.00 4.43
CA ALA A 115 -13.02 -0.58 4.54
C ALA A 115 -13.46 -0.42 6.00
N LEU A 116 -13.10 -1.38 6.87
CA LEU A 116 -13.41 -1.29 8.29
C LEU A 116 -12.68 -0.12 8.96
N THR A 117 -11.40 0.09 8.63
CA THR A 117 -10.61 1.21 9.16
C THR A 117 -11.23 2.55 8.79
N VAL A 118 -11.62 2.72 7.52
CA VAL A 118 -12.30 3.95 7.07
C VAL A 118 -13.68 4.09 7.72
N PHE A 119 -14.48 3.02 7.76
CA PHE A 119 -15.80 3.04 8.39
C PHE A 119 -15.73 3.49 9.85
N LEU A 120 -14.82 2.92 10.64
CA LEU A 120 -14.64 3.29 12.04
C LEU A 120 -14.08 4.71 12.22
N SER A 121 -13.22 5.17 11.30
CA SER A 121 -12.65 6.53 11.36
C SER A 121 -13.68 7.65 11.23
N VAL A 122 -14.86 7.37 10.67
CA VAL A 122 -15.95 8.38 10.55
C VAL A 122 -16.66 8.60 11.88
N TYR A 123 -16.68 7.61 12.77
CA TYR A 123 -17.37 7.69 14.06
C TYR A 123 -16.50 8.22 15.20
N TYR A 124 -15.19 8.34 14.97
CA TYR A 124 -14.23 8.88 15.93
C TYR A 124 -14.03 10.38 15.69
#